data_AF-A0A9E0VJ15-F1
#
_entry.id   AF-A0A9E0VJ15-F1
#
_cell.length_a   1.000
_cell.length_b   1.000
_cell.length_c   1.000
_cell.angle_alpha   90.00
_cell.angle_beta   90.00
_cell.angle_gamma   90.00
#
_symmetry.space_group_name_H-M   'P 1'
#
loop_
_entity.id
_entity.type
_entity.pdbx_description
1 polymer ?
#
loop_
_entity_poly.entity_id
_entity_poly.type
_entity_poly.pdbx_seq_one_letter_code
_entity_poly.pdbx_strand_id
1 'polypeptide(L)'
;MTEKTIDEVIEETFENRFEKEVESLKKSVAFSSDSEVLALANFRMPENESRRLSYLLEKNGEGRLSESDRTALYDLMRINNLNDLRKALGIVEAIKRGLIKSADDLA
;
A
#
# COMPACT_ATOMS: atom_id res chain seq x y z
N MET A 1 3.36 -38.23 -5.12
CA MET A 1 2.63 -36.96 -5.21
C MET A 1 2.22 -36.61 -3.80
N THR A 2 2.75 -35.53 -3.25
CA THR A 2 2.34 -35.05 -1.92
C THR A 2 1.07 -34.23 -2.12
N GLU A 3 -0.05 -34.66 -1.56
CA GLU A 3 -1.26 -33.86 -1.52
C GLU A 3 -1.01 -32.67 -0.57
N LYS A 4 -1.14 -31.44 -1.10
CA LYS A 4 -1.07 -30.21 -0.30
C LYS A 4 -2.36 -30.06 0.49
N THR A 5 -2.26 -29.57 1.71
CA THR A 5 -3.40 -29.21 2.55
C THR A 5 -4.09 -27.96 2.01
N ILE A 6 -5.36 -27.74 2.40
CA ILE A 6 -6.11 -26.54 1.99
C ILE A 6 -5.39 -25.26 2.44
N ASP A 7 -4.80 -25.26 3.65
CA ASP A 7 -4.08 -24.10 4.18
C ASP A 7 -2.84 -23.77 3.33
N GLU A 8 -2.05 -24.79 2.96
CA GLU A 8 -0.88 -24.62 2.08
C GLU A 8 -1.28 -24.12 0.68
N VAL A 9 -2.41 -24.59 0.14
CA VAL A 9 -2.93 -24.11 -1.15
C VAL A 9 -3.41 -22.66 -1.04
N ILE A 10 -4.04 -22.27 0.06
CA ILE A 10 -4.49 -20.88 0.29
C ILE A 10 -3.29 -19.95 0.41
N GLU A 11 -2.29 -20.31 1.21
CA GLU A 11 -1.06 -19.54 1.40
C GLU A 11 -0.32 -19.35 0.06
N GLU A 12 -0.03 -20.45 -0.64
CA GLU A 12 0.65 -20.42 -1.94
C GLU A 12 -0.12 -19.63 -2.99
N THR A 13 -1.46 -19.78 -3.05
CA THR A 13 -2.28 -19.05 -4.02
C THR A 13 -2.28 -17.54 -3.74
N PHE A 14 -2.34 -17.16 -2.46
CA PHE A 14 -2.34 -15.76 -2.05
C PHE A 14 -0.99 -15.10 -2.34
N GLU A 15 0.12 -15.74 -1.97
CA GLU A 15 1.47 -15.23 -2.22
C GLU A 15 1.74 -15.05 -3.72
N ASN A 16 1.49 -16.08 -4.52
CA ASN A 16 1.70 -16.03 -5.97
C ASN A 16 0.87 -14.94 -6.66
N ARG A 17 -0.36 -14.72 -6.20
CA ARG A 17 -1.22 -13.67 -6.75
C ARG A 17 -0.68 -12.29 -6.36
N PHE A 18 -0.33 -12.11 -5.09
CA PHE A 18 0.19 -10.86 -4.57
C PHE A 18 1.48 -10.45 -5.29
N GLU A 19 2.41 -11.38 -5.48
CA GLU A 19 3.65 -11.14 -6.24
C GLU A 19 3.39 -10.64 -7.67
N LYS A 20 2.43 -11.27 -8.37
CA LYS A 20 2.06 -10.85 -9.73
C LYS A 20 1.47 -9.45 -9.76
N GLU A 21 0.63 -9.09 -8.79
CA GLU A 21 0.04 -7.75 -8.67
C GLU A 21 1.12 -6.70 -8.38
N VAL A 22 2.05 -6.98 -7.47
CA VAL A 22 3.20 -6.11 -7.18
C VAL A 22 4.09 -5.93 -8.41
N GLU A 23 4.38 -7.00 -9.14
CA GLU A 23 5.21 -6.94 -10.35
C GLU A 23 4.52 -6.15 -11.48
N SER A 24 3.20 -6.29 -11.62
CA SER A 24 2.42 -5.47 -12.55
C SER A 24 2.49 -3.98 -12.19
N LEU A 25 2.37 -3.65 -10.90
CA LEU A 25 2.51 -2.27 -10.42
C LEU A 25 3.92 -1.71 -10.65
N LYS A 26 4.97 -2.50 -10.36
CA LYS A 26 6.37 -2.11 -10.65
C LYS A 26 6.56 -1.73 -12.12
N LYS A 27 6.03 -2.55 -13.04
CA LYS A 27 6.07 -2.27 -14.48
C LYS A 27 5.33 -0.98 -14.80
N SER A 28 4.13 -0.80 -14.26
CA SER A 28 3.36 0.43 -14.46
C SER A 28 4.14 1.68 -14.04
N VAL A 29 4.77 1.66 -12.86
CA VAL A 29 5.59 2.78 -12.35
C VAL A 29 6.83 2.98 -13.23
N ALA A 30 7.47 1.91 -13.71
CA ALA A 30 8.61 2.00 -14.61
C ALA A 30 8.27 2.65 -15.96
N PHE A 31 7.03 2.57 -16.43
CA PHE A 31 6.55 3.23 -17.66
C PHE A 31 6.01 4.65 -17.42
N SER A 32 5.81 5.07 -16.17
CA SER A 32 5.37 6.43 -15.84
C SER A 32 6.45 7.47 -16.13
N SER A 33 6.03 8.71 -16.40
CA SER A 33 6.90 9.88 -16.53
C SER A 33 7.58 10.23 -15.20
N ASP A 34 8.68 10.99 -15.25
CA ASP A 34 9.40 11.41 -14.04
C ASP A 34 8.52 12.23 -13.09
N SER A 35 7.63 13.08 -13.63
CA SER A 35 6.65 13.83 -12.83
C SER A 35 5.65 12.92 -12.12
N GLU A 36 5.18 11.86 -12.77
CA GLU A 36 4.26 10.89 -12.16
C GLU A 36 4.96 10.04 -11.11
N VAL A 37 6.20 9.60 -11.37
CA VAL A 37 7.03 8.87 -10.41
C VAL A 37 7.27 9.71 -9.16
N LEU A 38 7.62 10.99 -9.31
CA LEU A 38 7.79 11.91 -8.19
C LEU A 38 6.48 12.21 -7.46
N ALA A 39 5.35 12.31 -8.17
CA ALA A 39 4.04 12.48 -7.55
C ALA A 39 3.65 11.26 -6.70
N LEU A 40 3.91 10.04 -7.19
CA LEU A 40 3.72 8.81 -6.42
C LEU A 40 4.64 8.75 -5.20
N ALA A 41 5.92 9.10 -5.37
CA ALA A 41 6.90 9.11 -4.28
C ALA A 41 6.54 10.13 -3.17
N ASN A 42 6.00 11.28 -3.54
CA ASN A 42 5.56 12.31 -2.59
C ASN A 42 4.12 12.11 -2.08
N PHE A 43 3.43 11.04 -2.50
CA PHE A 43 2.05 10.86 -2.09
C PHE A 43 1.94 10.77 -0.56
N ARG A 44 0.94 11.48 -0.03
CA ARG A 44 0.52 11.44 1.37
C ARG A 44 -0.99 11.31 1.39
N MET A 45 -1.50 10.45 2.26
CA MET A 45 -2.93 10.40 2.53
C MET A 45 -3.41 11.80 2.96
N PRO A 46 -4.54 12.30 2.42
CA PRO A 46 -5.14 13.54 2.87
C PRO A 46 -5.29 13.61 4.39
N GLU A 47 -5.00 14.77 4.98
CA GLU A 47 -4.90 14.93 6.44
C GLU A 47 -6.22 14.58 7.17
N ASN A 48 -7.37 14.86 6.55
CA ASN A 48 -8.69 14.46 7.05
C ASN A 48 -8.87 12.94 7.10
N GLU A 49 -8.44 12.23 6.05
CA GLU A 49 -8.49 10.76 5.98
C GLU A 49 -7.51 10.13 6.95
N SER A 50 -6.30 10.68 7.06
CA SER A 50 -5.27 10.22 8.00
C SER A 50 -5.75 10.35 9.45
N ARG A 51 -6.29 11.52 9.84
CA ARG A 51 -6.90 11.70 11.17
C ARG A 51 -8.05 10.73 11.42
N ARG A 52 -8.90 10.51 10.42
CA ARG A 52 -10.04 9.59 10.55
C ARG A 52 -9.56 8.16 10.74
N LEU A 53 -8.53 7.73 10.01
CA LEU A 53 -7.91 6.42 10.16
C LEU A 53 -7.31 6.24 11.56
N SER A 54 -6.54 7.22 12.06
CA SER A 54 -5.98 7.18 13.42
C SER A 54 -7.06 7.06 14.49
N TYR A 55 -8.13 7.85 14.40
CA TYR A 55 -9.25 7.79 15.33
C TYR A 55 -9.95 6.41 15.33
N LEU A 56 -10.16 5.82 14.15
CA LEU A 56 -10.81 4.52 14.04
C LEU A 56 -9.92 3.38 14.57
N LEU A 57 -8.61 3.47 14.35
CA LEU A 57 -7.63 2.53 14.91
C LEU A 57 -7.60 2.58 16.44
N GLU A 58 -7.61 3.79 17.01
CA GLU A 58 -7.69 4.00 18.46
C GLU A 58 -8.97 3.36 19.01
N LYS A 59 -10.13 3.71 18.44
CA LYS A 59 -11.43 3.16 18.83
C LYS A 59 -11.52 1.64 18.71
N ASN A 60 -10.85 1.06 17.70
CA ASN A 60 -10.74 -0.38 17.54
C ASN A 60 -9.91 -1.02 18.66
N GLY A 61 -8.78 -0.41 19.03
CA GLY A 61 -7.95 -0.85 20.16
C GLY A 61 -8.67 -0.80 21.51
N GLU A 62 -9.62 0.13 21.66
CA GLU A 62 -10.49 0.23 22.84
C GLU A 62 -11.69 -0.74 22.82
N GLY A 63 -11.90 -1.50 21.74
CA GLY A 63 -13.06 -2.38 21.58
C GLY A 63 -14.40 -1.65 21.43
N ARG A 64 -14.39 -0.37 21.05
CA ARG A 64 -15.59 0.48 20.96
C ARG A 64 -16.11 0.67 19.54
N LEU A 65 -15.57 -0.06 18.56
CA LEU A 65 -15.87 0.12 17.14
C LEU A 65 -17.29 -0.37 16.80
N SER A 66 -18.13 0.50 16.24
CA SER A 66 -19.42 0.09 15.69
C SER A 66 -19.22 -0.65 14.36
N GLU A 67 -20.26 -1.33 13.87
CA GLU A 67 -20.20 -2.01 12.57
C GLU A 67 -19.91 -1.03 11.41
N SER A 68 -20.57 0.13 11.43
CA SER A 68 -20.34 1.19 10.44
C SER A 68 -18.91 1.74 10.49
N ASP A 69 -18.35 1.90 11.69
CA ASP A 69 -16.97 2.34 11.87
C ASP A 69 -15.97 1.25 11.45
N ARG A 70 -16.32 -0.04 11.59
CA ARG A 70 -15.49 -1.16 11.12
C ARG A 70 -15.37 -1.16 9.60
N THR A 71 -16.48 -0.99 8.88
CA THR A 71 -16.44 -0.86 7.42
C THR A 71 -15.57 0.33 7.00
N ALA A 72 -15.78 1.50 7.62
CA ALA A 72 -14.99 2.69 7.33
C ALA A 72 -13.48 2.51 7.63
N LEU A 73 -13.16 1.80 8.73
CA LEU A 73 -11.77 1.48 9.09
C LEU A 73 -11.13 0.60 8.02
N TYR A 74 -11.80 -0.46 7.59
CA TYR A 74 -11.25 -1.37 6.58
C TYR A 74 -11.04 -0.70 5.23
N ASP A 75 -11.94 0.18 4.81
CA ASP A 75 -11.76 0.94 3.57
C ASP A 75 -10.56 1.88 3.66
N LEU A 76 -10.42 2.63 4.76
CA LEU A 76 -9.28 3.52 4.96
C LEU A 76 -7.96 2.75 5.06
N MET A 77 -7.93 1.61 5.75
CA MET A 77 -6.74 0.75 5.81
C MET A 77 -6.37 0.21 4.42
N ARG A 78 -7.35 -0.24 3.63
CA ARG A 78 -7.12 -0.74 2.27
C ARG A 78 -6.53 0.35 1.37
N ILE A 79 -7.09 1.56 1.42
CA ILE A 79 -6.59 2.71 0.66
C ILE A 79 -5.18 3.09 1.12
N ASN A 80 -4.96 3.16 2.44
CA ASN A 80 -3.66 3.49 3.01
C ASN A 80 -2.58 2.51 2.53
N ASN A 81 -2.81 1.20 2.69
CA ASN A 81 -1.85 0.17 2.31
C ASN A 81 -1.53 0.19 0.81
N LEU A 82 -2.53 0.42 -0.04
CA LEU A 82 -2.31 0.53 -1.48
C LEU A 82 -1.48 1.77 -1.83
N ASN A 83 -1.73 2.89 -1.16
CA ASN A 83 -0.98 4.12 -1.36
C ASN A 83 0.47 3.99 -0.86
N ASP A 84 0.69 3.33 0.28
CA ASP A 84 2.02 3.03 0.81
C ASP A 84 2.83 2.16 -0.15
N LEU A 85 2.21 1.13 -0.72
CA LEU A 85 2.84 0.29 -1.75
C LEU A 85 3.25 1.12 -2.97
N ARG A 86 2.32 1.93 -3.51
CA ARG A 86 2.59 2.80 -4.67
C ARG A 86 3.70 3.81 -4.39
N LYS A 87 3.70 4.40 -3.19
CA LYS A 87 4.71 5.32 -2.73
C LYS A 87 6.08 4.66 -2.68
N ALA A 88 6.18 3.47 -2.06
CA ALA A 88 7.42 2.70 -2.00
C ALA A 88 7.97 2.39 -3.41
N LEU A 89 7.10 1.98 -4.34
CA LEU A 89 7.49 1.72 -5.72
C LEU A 89 7.94 3.01 -6.44
N GLY A 90 7.25 4.13 -6.23
CA GLY A 90 7.65 5.44 -6.75
C GLY A 90 9.01 5.88 -6.22
N ILE A 91 9.28 5.72 -4.92
CA ILE A 91 10.58 6.02 -4.31
C ILE A 91 11.69 5.19 -4.95
N VAL A 92 11.50 3.87 -5.06
CA VAL A 92 12.50 2.97 -5.65
C VAL A 92 12.81 3.36 -7.10
N GLU A 93 11.78 3.65 -7.90
CA GLU A 93 11.98 4.06 -9.29
C GLU A 93 12.62 5.47 -9.39
N ALA A 94 12.24 6.41 -8.52
CA ALA A 94 12.83 7.74 -8.47
C ALA A 94 14.33 7.70 -8.15
N ILE A 95 14.75 6.84 -7.18
CA ILE A 95 16.15 6.61 -6.86
C ILE A 95 16.87 5.95 -8.05
N LYS A 96 16.27 4.92 -8.65
CA LYS A 96 16.83 4.21 -9.80
C LYS A 96 17.05 5.13 -11.01
N ARG A 97 16.18 6.12 -11.22
CA ARG A 97 16.30 7.14 -12.27
C ARG A 97 17.22 8.31 -11.90
N GLY A 98 17.65 8.42 -10.64
CA GLY A 98 18.46 9.53 -10.14
C GLY A 98 17.69 10.84 -9.92
N LEU A 99 16.36 10.79 -9.79
CA LEU A 99 15.51 11.95 -9.52
C LEU A 99 15.63 12.42 -8.06
N ILE A 100 15.88 11.48 -7.16
CA ILE A 100 16.18 11.69 -5.73
C ILE A 100 17.33 10.76 -5.33
N LYS A 101 18.05 11.07 -4.25
CA LYS A 101 19.11 10.22 -3.69
C LYS A 101 18.55 9.22 -2.68
N SER A 102 17.56 9.65 -1.91
CA SER A 102 16.92 8.83 -0.86
C SER A 102 15.49 9.31 -0.62
N ALA A 103 14.73 8.54 0.18
CA ALA A 103 13.38 8.93 0.58
C ALA A 103 13.34 10.25 1.38
N ASP A 104 14.46 10.63 2.02
CA ASP A 104 14.56 11.87 2.82
C ASP A 104 14.57 13.13 1.95
N ASP A 105 14.78 13.02 0.63
CA ASP A 105 14.73 14.16 -0.30
C ASP A 105 13.28 14.56 -0.66
N LEU A 106 12.27 13.83 -0.17
CA LEU A 106 10.86 14.04 -0.46
C LEU A 106 10.20 14.92 0.61
N ALA A 107 9.25 15.76 0.18
CA ALA A 107 8.60 16.78 1.01
C ALA A 107 7.45 16.25 1.87
#